data_AF-A0A562Q529-F1
#
_entry.id   AF-A0A562Q529-F1
#
_cell.length_a   1.000
_cell.length_b   1.000
_cell.length_c   1.000
_cell.angle_alpha   90.00
_cell.angle_beta   90.00
_cell.angle_gamma   90.00
#
_symmetry.space_group_name_H-M   'P 1'
#
loop_
_entity.id
_entity.type
_entity.pdbx_description
1 polymer ?
#
loop_
_entity_poly.entity_id
_entity_poly.type
_entity_poly.pdbx_seq_one_letter_code
_entity_poly.pdbx_strand_id
1 'polypeptide(L)'
;MPTRRTPPAGTVPVHRAGQSAAVRIAVACAGGLGAGLPVVAAVLLAGCATLTETSEQYVMVQTVLDHQPVGGVGCVLSNDVGRWFVTSPGRVKIHKSTKPLAVDCRLNDVWAVDQIDAKQNGSRWGNILLTAGAGQLVDRQTGAGFDYPATLTVLLKRVQPGVQPGAPAPGQPPAQTPPPPPGGSAIY
;
A
#
# COMPACT_ATOMS: atom_id res chain seq x y z
N MET A 1 -24.99 44.94 -19.39
CA MET A 1 -23.80 44.80 -18.52
C MET A 1 -24.22 44.78 -17.07
N PRO A 2 -23.97 43.67 -16.36
CA PRO A 2 -23.58 43.74 -14.96
C PRO A 2 -22.25 43.00 -14.75
N THR A 3 -21.30 43.68 -14.13
CA THR A 3 -19.94 43.23 -13.81
C THR A 3 -19.95 42.19 -12.70
N ARG A 4 -19.60 40.93 -13.02
CA ARG A 4 -19.32 39.90 -12.01
C ARG A 4 -18.01 40.24 -11.29
N ARG A 5 -18.11 40.52 -9.99
CA ARG A 5 -16.96 40.66 -9.08
C ARG A 5 -16.45 39.26 -8.69
N THR A 6 -15.15 39.05 -8.87
CA THR A 6 -14.43 37.86 -8.40
C THR A 6 -14.21 37.94 -6.88
N PRO A 7 -14.52 36.90 -6.08
CA PRO A 7 -14.16 36.87 -4.66
C PRO A 7 -12.67 36.50 -4.47
N PRO A 8 -12.01 37.01 -3.42
CA PRO A 8 -10.61 36.74 -3.13
C PRO A 8 -10.40 35.32 -2.57
N ALA A 9 -9.21 34.77 -2.85
CA ALA A 9 -8.73 33.47 -2.44
C ALA A 9 -8.87 33.25 -0.92
N GLY A 10 -9.69 32.27 -0.54
CA GLY A 10 -9.77 31.77 0.83
C GLY A 10 -8.55 30.90 1.14
N THR A 11 -7.77 31.33 2.13
CA THR A 11 -6.71 30.55 2.76
C THR A 11 -7.31 29.35 3.48
N VAL A 12 -6.97 28.14 3.03
CA VAL A 12 -7.33 26.89 3.71
C VAL A 12 -6.48 26.76 4.98
N PRO A 13 -7.07 26.59 6.17
CA PRO A 13 -6.32 26.34 7.39
C PRO A 13 -5.71 24.93 7.33
N VAL A 14 -4.39 24.87 7.38
CA VAL A 14 -3.62 23.62 7.55
C VAL A 14 -3.96 23.06 8.93
N HIS A 15 -4.72 21.96 8.94
CA HIS A 15 -5.03 21.21 10.14
C HIS A 15 -3.75 20.77 10.83
N ARG A 16 -3.58 21.27 12.05
CA ARG A 16 -2.68 20.77 13.09
C ARG A 16 -3.10 19.33 13.39
N ALA A 17 -2.31 18.34 12.99
CA ALA A 17 -2.53 16.96 13.36
C ALA A 17 -1.21 16.32 13.78
N GLY A 18 -1.20 15.80 15.01
CA GLY A 18 -0.25 14.80 15.46
C GLY A 18 1.07 15.38 15.93
N GLN A 19 1.12 15.71 17.22
CA GLN A 19 2.35 15.53 18.00
C GLN A 19 2.78 14.06 17.85
N SER A 20 3.60 13.77 16.84
CA SER A 20 4.47 12.61 16.90
C SER A 20 5.35 12.86 18.11
N ALA A 21 5.12 12.06 19.16
CA ALA A 21 6.03 11.89 20.26
C ALA A 21 7.37 11.45 19.65
N ALA A 22 8.18 12.43 19.27
CA ALA A 22 9.59 12.24 19.02
C ALA A 22 10.14 11.86 20.39
N VAL A 23 10.25 10.56 20.63
CA VAL A 23 11.16 10.03 21.64
C VAL A 23 12.51 10.57 21.23
N ARG A 24 12.87 11.72 21.81
CA ARG A 24 14.20 12.28 21.74
C ARG A 24 15.06 11.33 22.53
N ILE A 25 15.55 10.28 21.86
CA ILE A 25 16.68 9.51 22.35
C ILE A 25 17.85 10.49 22.28
N ALA A 26 18.02 11.25 23.36
CA ALA A 26 19.24 11.99 23.61
C ALA A 26 20.32 10.91 23.75
N VAL A 27 21.03 10.66 22.67
CA VAL A 27 22.30 9.94 22.71
C VAL A 27 23.19 10.78 23.62
N ALA A 28 23.39 10.30 24.84
CA ALA A 28 24.35 10.88 25.75
C ALA A 28 25.74 10.68 25.12
N CYS A 29 26.29 11.73 24.52
CA CYS A 29 27.69 11.78 24.13
C CYS A 29 28.52 11.80 25.42
N ALA A 30 28.84 10.61 25.93
CA ALA A 30 29.80 10.49 27.03
C ALA A 30 31.19 10.86 26.50
N GLY A 31 31.60 12.11 26.75
CA GLY A 31 32.97 12.55 26.55
C GLY A 31 33.85 12.03 27.69
N GLY A 32 34.82 11.19 27.35
CA GLY A 32 35.90 10.77 28.24
C GLY A 32 37.24 10.88 27.53
N LEU A 33 38.02 11.92 27.86
CA LEU A 33 39.42 12.05 27.46
C LEU A 33 40.29 11.18 28.37
N GLY A 34 40.85 10.09 27.83
CA GLY A 34 41.84 9.25 28.51
C GLY A 34 42.69 8.52 27.48
N ALA A 35 43.98 8.82 27.45
CA ALA A 35 44.93 8.34 26.46
C ALA A 35 45.36 6.88 26.68
N GLY A 36 45.24 6.04 25.63
CA GLY A 36 45.84 4.69 25.57
C GLY A 36 45.34 3.85 24.37
N LEU A 37 46.26 3.59 23.42
CA LEU A 37 46.39 2.54 22.36
C LEU A 37 45.18 1.65 21.89
N PRO A 38 45.20 1.15 20.63
CA PRO A 38 44.14 1.29 19.63
C PRO A 38 43.24 0.05 19.52
N VAL A 39 42.10 0.04 20.21
CA VAL A 39 41.00 -0.94 19.97
C VAL A 39 39.64 -0.23 20.07
N VAL A 40 39.50 0.94 19.43
CA VAL A 40 38.25 1.71 19.43
C VAL A 40 38.00 2.32 18.05
N ALA A 41 38.08 1.49 17.00
CA ALA A 41 37.65 1.88 15.65
C ALA A 41 36.35 1.18 15.21
N ALA A 42 35.85 0.21 16.00
CA ALA A 42 34.71 -0.63 15.59
C ALA A 42 33.34 -0.14 16.08
N VAL A 43 33.25 0.90 16.93
CA VAL A 43 31.98 1.27 17.61
C VAL A 43 31.28 2.49 16.99
N LEU A 44 31.87 3.15 15.99
CA LEU A 44 31.27 4.36 15.37
C LEU A 44 30.32 4.09 14.19
N LEU A 45 30.00 2.83 13.89
CA LEU A 45 29.03 2.46 12.84
C LEU A 45 27.65 2.11 13.38
N ALA A 46 27.31 2.50 14.61
CA ALA A 46 25.95 2.43 15.13
C ALA A 46 25.06 3.45 14.40
N GLY A 47 24.73 3.15 13.15
CA GLY A 47 23.73 3.88 12.38
C GLY A 47 22.40 3.82 13.11
N CYS A 48 21.74 4.97 13.25
CA CYS A 48 20.35 5.06 13.69
C CYS A 48 19.45 4.39 12.63
N ALA A 49 19.41 3.07 12.58
CA ALA A 49 18.51 2.32 11.72
C ALA A 49 17.16 2.23 12.43
N THR A 50 16.32 3.24 12.24
CA THR A 50 14.91 3.15 12.63
C THR A 50 14.23 2.16 11.69
N LEU A 51 14.25 0.86 12.04
CA LEU A 51 13.46 -0.18 11.39
C LEU A 51 11.99 -0.06 11.83
N THR A 52 11.33 1.02 11.44
CA THR A 52 9.87 1.07 11.48
C THR A 52 9.34 0.45 10.19
N GLU A 53 9.05 -0.85 10.24
CA GLU A 53 8.36 -1.52 9.16
C GLU A 53 6.91 -1.02 9.12
N THR A 54 6.54 -0.31 8.06
CA THR A 54 5.16 0.16 7.87
C THR A 54 4.37 -0.90 7.10
N SER A 55 3.26 -1.36 7.69
CA SER A 55 2.29 -2.27 7.08
C SER A 55 1.41 -1.60 6.02
N GLU A 56 1.57 -0.30 5.81
CA GLU A 56 0.92 0.47 4.76
C GLU A 56 1.90 0.80 3.61
N GLN A 57 1.38 1.01 2.41
CA GLN A 57 2.16 1.51 1.28
C GLN A 57 1.30 2.38 0.38
N TYR A 58 1.95 3.29 -0.34
CA TYR A 58 1.31 4.04 -1.41
C TYR A 58 1.47 3.28 -2.72
N VAL A 59 0.37 3.12 -3.44
CA VAL A 59 0.34 2.50 -4.76
C VAL A 59 -0.25 3.49 -5.76
N MET A 60 0.43 3.65 -6.89
CA MET A 60 -0.05 4.42 -8.04
C MET A 60 -0.88 3.51 -8.94
N VAL A 61 -2.10 3.91 -9.27
CA VAL A 61 -2.96 3.21 -10.22
C VAL A 61 -3.01 4.00 -11.51
N GLN A 62 -2.74 3.32 -12.62
CA GLN A 62 -2.83 3.84 -13.98
C GLN A 62 -3.66 2.87 -14.80
N THR A 63 -4.50 3.41 -15.67
CA THR A 63 -5.39 2.62 -16.53
C THR A 63 -5.06 2.88 -17.99
N VAL A 64 -4.99 1.81 -18.77
CA VAL A 64 -4.67 1.86 -20.19
C VAL A 64 -5.74 1.10 -20.97
N LEU A 65 -6.25 1.70 -22.04
CA LEU A 65 -7.18 1.08 -22.99
C LEU A 65 -6.56 1.21 -24.38
N ASP A 66 -6.45 0.11 -25.12
CA ASP A 66 -5.88 0.09 -26.48
C ASP A 66 -4.54 0.86 -26.59
N HIS A 67 -3.63 0.64 -25.61
CA HIS A 67 -2.31 1.28 -25.53
C HIS A 67 -2.33 2.79 -25.26
N GLN A 68 -3.48 3.37 -24.91
CA GLN A 68 -3.63 4.77 -24.53
C GLN A 68 -4.01 4.91 -23.05
N PRO A 69 -3.39 5.84 -22.29
CA PRO A 69 -3.78 6.10 -20.92
C PRO A 69 -5.19 6.71 -20.87
N VAL A 70 -6.03 6.19 -19.98
CA VAL A 70 -7.40 6.67 -19.75
C VAL A 70 -7.52 7.15 -18.32
N GLY A 71 -8.02 8.36 -18.11
CA GLY A 71 -8.28 8.93 -16.78
C GLY A 71 -9.76 8.90 -16.40
N GLY A 72 -10.05 9.21 -15.14
CA GLY A 72 -11.41 9.26 -14.59
C GLY A 72 -12.01 7.88 -14.29
N VAL A 73 -11.20 6.82 -14.29
CA VAL A 73 -11.67 5.44 -14.09
C VAL A 73 -11.73 5.15 -12.59
N GLY A 74 -12.91 4.76 -12.09
CA GLY A 74 -13.07 4.37 -10.70
C GLY A 74 -12.55 2.96 -10.47
N CYS A 75 -11.61 2.81 -9.54
CA CYS A 75 -11.00 1.54 -9.19
C CYS A 75 -11.21 1.20 -7.71
N VAL A 76 -11.55 -0.06 -7.46
CA VAL A 76 -11.67 -0.67 -6.13
C VAL A 76 -10.52 -1.63 -5.95
N LEU A 77 -9.65 -1.35 -4.99
CA LEU A 77 -8.55 -2.21 -4.58
C LEU A 77 -8.97 -2.93 -3.31
N SER A 78 -8.76 -4.24 -3.22
CA SER A 78 -9.11 -5.00 -2.01
C SER A 78 -8.20 -6.18 -1.76
N ASN A 79 -8.00 -6.47 -0.48
CA ASN A 79 -7.40 -7.71 0.01
C ASN A 79 -8.17 -8.16 1.27
N ASP A 80 -7.60 -9.09 2.03
CA ASP A 80 -8.14 -9.59 3.30
C ASP A 80 -8.13 -8.56 4.44
N VAL A 81 -7.33 -7.49 4.33
CA VAL A 81 -7.24 -6.45 5.36
C VAL A 81 -8.24 -5.32 5.12
N GLY A 82 -8.53 -4.98 3.86
CA GLY A 82 -9.42 -3.87 3.57
C GLY A 82 -9.75 -3.66 2.11
N ARG A 83 -10.47 -2.56 1.88
CA ARG A 83 -10.91 -2.10 0.57
C ARG A 83 -10.68 -0.60 0.45
N TRP A 84 -10.14 -0.19 -0.68
CA TRP A 84 -9.76 1.18 -0.98
C TRP A 84 -10.31 1.59 -2.33
N PHE A 85 -10.65 2.87 -2.46
CA PHE A 85 -11.23 3.44 -3.67
C PHE A 85 -10.28 4.51 -4.20
N VAL A 86 -10.04 4.50 -5.51
CA VAL A 86 -9.17 5.46 -6.18
C VAL A 86 -9.67 5.73 -7.59
N THR A 87 -9.57 6.98 -8.03
CA THR A 87 -9.82 7.34 -9.42
C THR A 87 -8.48 7.40 -10.14
N SER A 88 -8.32 6.59 -11.18
CA SER A 88 -7.11 6.54 -12.00
C SER A 88 -7.05 7.74 -12.97
N PRO A 89 -5.87 8.32 -13.24
CA PRO A 89 -4.60 8.06 -12.55
C PRO A 89 -4.60 8.64 -11.13
N GLY A 90 -4.18 7.85 -10.15
CA GLY A 90 -4.24 8.29 -8.75
C GLY A 90 -3.41 7.42 -7.80
N ARG A 91 -3.02 8.00 -6.66
CA ARG A 91 -2.33 7.27 -5.57
C ARG A 91 -3.28 7.01 -4.43
N VAL A 92 -3.18 5.82 -3.86
CA VAL A 92 -3.93 5.43 -2.67
C VAL A 92 -3.01 4.73 -1.68
N LYS A 93 -3.24 4.99 -0.39
CA LYS A 93 -2.54 4.32 0.70
C LYS A 93 -3.32 3.06 1.05
N ILE A 94 -2.69 1.90 0.89
CA ILE A 94 -3.29 0.59 1.15
C ILE A 94 -2.52 -0.14 2.25
N HIS A 95 -3.16 -1.14 2.86
CA HIS A 95 -2.50 -2.05 3.78
C HIS A 95 -1.93 -3.24 3.00
N LYS A 96 -0.69 -3.59 3.32
CA LYS A 96 0.02 -4.75 2.78
C LYS A 96 -0.62 -6.03 3.30
N SER A 97 -0.56 -7.08 2.51
CA SER A 97 -0.96 -8.41 2.95
C SER A 97 -0.12 -9.48 2.26
N THR A 98 -0.14 -10.67 2.84
CA THR A 98 0.35 -11.90 2.20
C THR A 98 -0.59 -12.39 1.08
N LYS A 99 -1.83 -11.91 1.04
CA LYS A 99 -2.84 -12.27 0.03
C LYS A 99 -2.74 -11.39 -1.22
N PRO A 100 -3.22 -11.88 -2.38
CA PRO A 100 -3.30 -11.07 -3.60
C PRO A 100 -4.17 -9.82 -3.41
N LEU A 101 -3.79 -8.73 -4.09
CA LEU A 101 -4.57 -7.52 -4.19
C LEU A 101 -5.51 -7.62 -5.40
N ALA A 102 -6.81 -7.72 -5.15
CA ALA A 102 -7.82 -7.65 -6.20
C ALA A 102 -8.05 -6.20 -6.63
N VAL A 103 -8.09 -5.97 -7.94
CA VAL A 103 -8.32 -4.66 -8.55
C VAL A 103 -9.52 -4.77 -9.49
N ASP A 104 -10.59 -4.03 -9.21
CA ASP A 104 -11.77 -3.90 -10.09
C ASP A 104 -11.88 -2.43 -10.52
N CYS A 105 -11.63 -2.15 -11.79
CA CYS A 105 -11.72 -0.81 -12.38
C CYS A 105 -12.88 -0.75 -13.36
N ARG A 106 -13.71 0.29 -13.27
CA ARG A 106 -14.87 0.50 -14.13
C ARG A 106 -15.04 1.96 -14.55
N LEU A 107 -15.43 2.15 -15.80
CA LEU A 107 -15.86 3.44 -16.35
C LEU A 107 -16.77 3.19 -17.56
N ASN A 108 -18.05 3.56 -17.49
CA ASN A 108 -19.02 3.34 -18.57
C ASN A 108 -18.96 1.87 -19.08
N ASP A 109 -18.69 1.69 -20.37
CA ASP A 109 -18.58 0.38 -21.05
C ASP A 109 -17.17 -0.22 -21.02
N VAL A 110 -16.25 0.30 -20.21
CA VAL A 110 -14.92 -0.28 -20.00
C VAL A 110 -14.73 -0.78 -18.58
N TRP A 111 -14.08 -1.93 -18.47
CA TRP A 111 -13.83 -2.58 -17.19
C TRP A 111 -12.50 -3.35 -17.20
N ALA A 112 -11.96 -3.59 -16.01
CA ALA A 112 -10.87 -4.52 -15.79
C ALA A 112 -11.01 -5.16 -14.41
N VAL A 113 -10.78 -6.46 -14.34
CA VAL A 113 -10.61 -7.18 -13.08
C VAL A 113 -9.28 -7.88 -13.15
N ASP A 114 -8.42 -7.63 -12.17
CA ASP A 114 -7.09 -8.22 -12.06
C ASP A 114 -6.78 -8.63 -10.61
N GLN A 115 -5.84 -9.57 -10.44
CA GLN A 115 -5.31 -9.96 -9.15
C GLN A 115 -3.80 -9.88 -9.17
N ILE A 116 -3.26 -9.13 -8.21
CA ILE A 116 -1.84 -8.81 -8.16
C ILE A 116 -1.24 -9.49 -6.94
N ASP A 117 -0.38 -10.45 -7.18
CA ASP A 117 0.27 -11.20 -6.10
C ASP A 117 1.19 -10.31 -5.27
N ALA A 118 1.19 -10.57 -3.96
CA ALA A 118 2.10 -9.93 -3.03
C ALA A 118 3.51 -10.52 -3.20
N LYS A 119 4.53 -9.68 -3.43
CA LYS A 119 5.92 -10.12 -3.60
C LYS A 119 6.67 -10.03 -2.28
N GLN A 120 7.34 -11.12 -1.90
CA GLN A 120 8.26 -11.09 -0.76
C GLN A 120 9.47 -10.22 -1.05
N ASN A 121 9.76 -9.28 -0.15
CA ASN A 121 10.92 -8.40 -0.29
C ASN A 121 12.11 -8.94 0.52
N GLY A 122 12.89 -9.85 -0.08
CA GLY A 122 13.99 -10.55 0.59
C GLY A 122 15.10 -9.65 1.15
N SER A 123 15.32 -8.47 0.56
CA SER A 123 16.30 -7.49 1.09
C SER A 123 15.89 -6.95 2.46
N ARG A 124 14.58 -6.92 2.78
CA ARG A 124 14.08 -6.47 4.08
C ARG A 124 14.19 -7.54 5.15
N TRP A 125 13.99 -8.80 4.78
CA TRP A 125 14.18 -9.94 5.68
C TRP A 125 15.66 -10.13 6.09
N GLY A 126 16.61 -9.84 5.19
CA GLY A 126 18.04 -9.94 5.49
C GLY A 126 18.51 -8.98 6.59
N ASN A 127 18.01 -7.74 6.58
CA ASN A 127 18.38 -6.76 7.61
C ASN A 127 17.71 -7.04 8.95
N ILE A 128 16.46 -7.53 8.96
CA ILE A 128 15.74 -7.92 10.18
C ILE A 128 16.45 -9.11 10.88
N LEU A 129 16.92 -10.09 10.10
CA LEU A 129 17.68 -11.23 10.62
C LEU A 129 19.06 -10.82 11.17
N LEU A 130 19.74 -9.87 10.55
CA LEU A 130 21.09 -9.45 10.96
C LEU A 130 21.13 -8.44 12.11
N THR A 131 20.12 -7.59 12.28
CA THR A 131 20.19 -6.47 13.26
C THR A 131 19.66 -6.80 14.65
N ALA A 132 18.94 -7.90 14.85
CA ALA A 132 18.23 -8.11 16.11
C ALA A 132 18.55 -9.39 16.89
N GLY A 133 19.10 -10.48 16.33
CA GLY A 133 19.33 -11.75 17.08
C GLY A 133 18.08 -12.41 17.68
N ALA A 134 16.97 -11.68 17.78
CA ALA A 134 15.60 -12.06 18.05
C ALA A 134 14.91 -12.24 16.69
N GLY A 135 15.20 -13.34 16.02
CA GLY A 135 14.17 -13.92 15.18
C GLY A 135 12.93 -14.15 16.04
N GLN A 136 11.73 -14.08 15.46
CA GLN A 136 10.42 -14.19 16.12
C GLN A 136 10.00 -12.85 16.76
N LEU A 137 9.33 -11.93 16.06
CA LEU A 137 7.88 -11.98 15.84
C LEU A 137 7.51 -10.86 14.83
N VAL A 138 8.06 -10.86 13.61
CA VAL A 138 7.33 -10.18 12.52
C VAL A 138 6.11 -11.02 12.35
N ASP A 139 5.05 -10.59 13.03
CA ASP A 139 3.77 -11.26 13.09
C ASP A 139 3.42 -11.60 11.65
N ARG A 140 3.50 -12.89 11.30
CA ARG A 140 3.30 -13.37 9.92
C ARG A 140 1.92 -12.97 9.37
N GLN A 141 1.09 -12.44 10.25
CA GLN A 141 -0.24 -11.93 10.02
C GLN A 141 -0.30 -10.46 9.54
N THR A 142 0.76 -9.65 9.73
CA THR A 142 0.70 -8.21 9.38
C THR A 142 1.00 -7.91 7.90
N GLY A 143 1.55 -8.87 7.15
CA GLY A 143 1.90 -8.65 5.73
C GLY A 143 3.07 -7.68 5.50
N ALA A 144 3.75 -7.22 6.56
CA ALA A 144 4.75 -6.15 6.50
C ALA A 144 5.96 -6.49 5.58
N GLY A 145 6.34 -7.77 5.54
CA GLY A 145 7.44 -8.30 4.72
C GLY A 145 7.09 -8.56 3.25
N PHE A 146 5.88 -8.22 2.82
CA PHE A 146 5.41 -8.32 1.45
C PHE A 146 5.14 -6.93 0.87
N ASP A 147 5.40 -6.75 -0.42
CA ASP A 147 5.09 -5.53 -1.13
C ASP A 147 4.21 -5.83 -2.35
N TYR A 148 3.33 -4.88 -2.68
CA TYR A 148 2.66 -4.87 -3.98
C TYR A 148 3.50 -3.98 -4.93
N PRO A 149 3.35 -4.09 -6.25
CA PRO A 149 4.02 -3.19 -7.17
C PRO A 149 3.65 -1.73 -6.86
N ALA A 150 4.64 -0.84 -6.83
CA ALA A 150 4.42 0.58 -6.54
C ALA A 150 3.55 1.28 -7.59
N THR A 151 3.52 0.73 -8.82
CA THR A 151 2.70 1.19 -9.93
C THR A 151 1.90 0.01 -10.49
N LEU A 152 0.58 0.13 -10.49
CA LEU A 152 -0.33 -0.81 -11.11
C LEU A 152 -0.79 -0.24 -12.45
N THR A 153 -0.44 -0.93 -13.54
CA THR A 153 -0.93 -0.62 -14.88
C THR A 153 -2.06 -1.57 -15.21
N VAL A 154 -3.30 -1.09 -15.09
CA VAL A 154 -4.51 -1.87 -15.30
C VAL A 154 -4.95 -1.76 -16.76
N LEU A 155 -5.01 -2.89 -17.46
CA LEU A 155 -5.46 -2.96 -18.85
C LEU A 155 -6.99 -3.09 -18.92
N LEU A 156 -7.63 -2.02 -19.36
CA LEU A 156 -9.08 -1.95 -19.56
C LEU A 156 -9.50 -2.74 -20.80
N LYS A 157 -10.69 -3.32 -20.73
CA LYS A 157 -11.38 -4.02 -21.81
C LYS A 157 -12.73 -3.34 -22.05
N ARG A 158 -13.16 -3.23 -23.31
CA ARG A 158 -14.53 -2.81 -23.64
C ARG A 158 -15.48 -3.99 -23.45
N VAL A 159 -16.69 -3.72 -22.97
CA VAL A 159 -17.82 -4.65 -23.11
C VAL A 159 -18.06 -4.83 -24.61
N GLN A 160 -17.82 -6.03 -25.12
CA GLN A 160 -18.08 -6.35 -26.52
C GLN A 160 -19.60 -6.39 -26.73
N PRO A 161 -20.17 -5.61 -27.67
CA PRO A 161 -21.57 -5.73 -28.02
C PRO A 161 -21.85 -7.16 -28.48
N GLY A 162 -22.64 -7.92 -27.72
CA GLY A 162 -23.00 -9.31 -28.03
C GLY A 162 -22.36 -10.39 -27.17
N VAL A 163 -21.42 -10.07 -26.27
CA VAL A 163 -20.93 -10.99 -25.24
C VAL A 163 -21.52 -10.57 -23.91
N GLN A 164 -22.58 -11.26 -23.46
CA GLN A 164 -23.12 -11.05 -22.12
C GLN A 164 -22.06 -11.43 -21.07
N PRO A 165 -21.63 -10.51 -20.18
CA PRO A 165 -20.80 -10.87 -19.04
C PRO A 165 -21.71 -11.63 -18.06
N GLY A 166 -21.71 -12.96 -18.12
CA GLY A 166 -22.54 -13.76 -17.21
C GLY A 166 -22.78 -15.22 -17.58
N ALA A 167 -22.45 -15.66 -18.80
CA ALA A 167 -22.49 -17.09 -19.11
C ALA A 167 -21.12 -17.73 -18.81
N PRO A 168 -21.03 -18.67 -17.85
CA PRO A 168 -19.86 -19.54 -17.75
C PRO A 168 -19.65 -20.23 -19.10
N ALA A 169 -18.41 -20.31 -19.56
CA ALA A 169 -18.09 -21.14 -20.72
C ALA A 169 -18.61 -22.57 -20.47
N PRO A 170 -19.22 -23.25 -21.47
CA PRO A 170 -19.66 -24.63 -21.30
C PRO A 170 -18.46 -25.49 -20.85
N GLY A 171 -18.48 -25.94 -19.59
CA GLY A 171 -17.42 -26.75 -19.00
C GLY A 171 -16.61 -26.11 -17.86
N GLN A 172 -16.83 -24.83 -17.50
CA GLN A 172 -16.26 -24.29 -16.26
C GLN A 172 -17.14 -24.66 -15.05
N PRO A 173 -16.59 -25.34 -14.03
CA PRO A 173 -17.27 -25.48 -12.74
C PRO A 173 -17.64 -24.09 -12.21
N PRO A 174 -18.81 -23.92 -11.57
CA PRO A 174 -19.20 -22.63 -10.98
C PRO A 174 -18.06 -22.09 -10.12
N ALA A 175 -17.72 -20.80 -10.32
CA ALA A 175 -16.76 -20.12 -9.45
C ALA A 175 -17.24 -20.27 -8.01
N GLN A 176 -16.47 -20.99 -7.19
CA GLN A 176 -16.80 -21.21 -5.80
C GLN A 176 -16.86 -19.85 -5.11
N THR A 177 -18.02 -19.51 -4.57
CA THR A 177 -18.15 -18.34 -3.71
C THR A 177 -17.16 -18.51 -2.56
N PRO A 178 -16.29 -17.53 -2.27
CA PRO A 178 -15.40 -17.65 -1.12
C PRO A 178 -16.23 -17.94 0.13
N PRO A 179 -15.76 -18.85 1.02
CA PRO A 179 -16.51 -19.20 2.21
C PRO A 179 -16.80 -17.92 3.02
N PRO A 180 -18.00 -17.82 3.62
CA PRO A 180 -18.32 -16.67 4.45
C PRO A 180 -17.25 -16.51 5.54
N PRO A 181 -16.85 -15.27 5.88
CA PRO A 181 -15.91 -15.04 6.96
C PRO A 181 -16.47 -15.71 8.24
N PRO A 182 -15.63 -16.38 9.05
CA PRO A 182 -16.09 -16.97 10.30
C PRO A 182 -16.74 -15.88 11.14
N GLY A 183 -17.99 -16.13 11.56
CA GLY A 183 -18.85 -15.15 12.22
C GLY A 183 -18.18 -14.50 13.41
N GLY A 184 -17.71 -13.27 13.22
CA GLY A 184 -17.45 -12.33 14.29
C GLY A 184 -18.80 -11.82 14.75
N SER A 185 -19.25 -12.28 15.91
CA SER A 185 -20.43 -11.78 16.60
C SER A 185 -20.43 -10.24 16.61
N ALA A 186 -21.43 -9.66 15.95
CA ALA A 186 -21.84 -8.30 16.18
C ALA A 186 -22.28 -8.21 17.64
N ILE A 187 -21.38 -7.70 18.48
CA ILE A 187 -21.77 -7.16 19.79
C ILE A 187 -22.11 -5.69 19.52
N TYR A 188 -23.40 -5.40 19.74
CA TYR A 188 -23.97 -4.06 19.78
C TYR A 188 -23.37 -3.24 20.93
#